data_AF-Q27025-F1
#
_entry.id   AF-Q27025-F1
#
_cell.length_a   1.000
_cell.length_b   1.000
_cell.length_c   1.000
_cell.angle_alpha   90.00
_cell.angle_beta   90.00
_cell.angle_gamma   90.00
#
_symmetry.space_group_name_H-M   'P 1'
#
loop_
_entity.id
_entity.type
_entity.pdbx_description
1 polymer ?
#
loop_
_entity_poly.entity_id
_entity_poly.type
_entity_poly.pdbx_seq_one_letter_code
_entity_poly.pdbx_strand_id
1 'polypeptide(L)' 'MVHGWPGSVREFYESIPLLTAVSKDRDFALEVIVPSLPGYGFSDGAVRPGMGAPHIGIVMRNLMNRLGYKRYYIQGGDW' A
#
# COMPACT_ATOMS: atom_id res chain seq x y z
N MET A 1 -2.77 -1.08 1.09
CA MET A 1 -3.26 0.26 1.52
C MET A 1 -2.22 1.28 1.09
N VAL A 2 -2.64 2.43 0.58
CA VAL A 2 -1.76 3.44 -0.02
C VAL A 2 -1.92 4.76 0.73
N HIS A 3 -0.82 5.31 1.22
CA HIS A 3 -0.80 6.63 1.88
C HIS A 3 -0.69 7.76 0.86
N GLY A 4 -0.98 8.98 1.31
CA GLY A 4 -0.80 10.20 0.53
C GLY A 4 0.34 11.09 1.05
N TRP A 5 0.22 12.38 0.78
CA TRP A 5 1.09 13.46 1.26
C TRP A 5 0.28 14.45 2.12
N PRO A 6 0.84 14.99 3.21
CA PRO A 6 2.18 14.82 3.77
C PRO A 6 2.34 13.55 4.63
N GLY A 7 1.56 12.53 4.31
CA GLY A 7 1.48 11.26 5.02
C GLY A 7 2.62 10.26 4.77
N SER A 8 2.47 9.09 5.38
CA SER A 8 3.38 7.95 5.25
C SER A 8 2.71 6.68 5.78
N VAL A 9 3.42 5.54 5.69
CA VAL A 9 2.96 4.26 6.27
C VAL A 9 2.59 4.35 7.76
N ARG A 10 3.10 5.35 8.49
CA ARG A 10 2.77 5.57 9.91
C ARG A 10 1.28 5.82 10.14
N GLU A 11 0.56 6.37 9.17
CA GLU A 11 -0.88 6.65 9.29
C GLU A 11 -1.72 5.41 9.61
N PHE A 12 -1.23 4.22 9.22
CA PHE A 12 -2.00 2.98 9.33
C PHE A 12 -1.74 2.18 10.61
N TYR A 13 -0.81 2.59 11.47
CA TYR A 13 -0.36 1.72 12.57
C TYR A 13 -1.48 1.35 13.53
N GLU A 14 -2.34 2.31 13.88
CA GLU A 14 -3.43 2.06 14.83
C GLU A 14 -4.60 1.31 14.18
N SER A 15 -4.73 1.36 12.85
CA SER A 15 -5.78 0.65 12.12
C SER A 15 -5.40 -0.79 11.79
N ILE A 16 -4.10 -1.10 11.66
CA ILE A 16 -3.62 -2.46 11.36
C ILE A 16 -4.17 -3.50 12.35
N PRO A 17 -4.07 -3.35 13.69
CA PRO A 17 -4.62 -4.33 14.63
C PRO A 17 -6.11 -4.59 14.46
N LEU A 18 -6.89 -3.56 14.11
CA LEU A 18 -8.34 -3.67 13.89
C LEU A 18 -8.64 -4.38 12.57
N LEU A 19 -7.86 -4.10 11.53
CA LEU A 19 -8.01 -4.69 10.20
C LEU A 19 -7.63 -6.18 10.20
N THR A 20 -6.54 -6.53 10.89
CA THR A 20 -6.02 -7.91 10.93
C THR A 20 -6.64 -8.77 12.04
N ALA A 21 -7.53 -8.22 12.87
CA ALA A 21 -8.21 -8.97 13.93
C ALA A 21 -9.06 -10.11 13.35
N VAL A 22 -8.84 -11.33 13.84
CA VAL A 22 -9.68 -12.49 13.49
C VAL A 22 -11.01 -12.35 14.24
N SER A 23 -12.13 -12.46 13.51
CA SER A 23 -13.48 -12.41 14.09
C SER A 23 -14.21 -13.72 13.81
N LYS A 24 -15.09 -14.14 14.74
CA LYS A 24 -16.00 -15.27 14.53
C LYS A 24 -17.17 -14.94 13.61
N ASP A 25 -17.45 -13.64 13.44
CA ASP A 25 -18.57 -13.14 12.64
C ASP A 25 -18.16 -12.88 11.17
N ARG A 26 -16.88 -13.07 10.82
CA ARG A 26 -16.34 -12.91 9.47
C ARG A 26 -15.75 -14.23 8.99
N ASP A 27 -15.99 -14.55 7.73
CA ASP A 27 -15.41 -15.72 7.05
C ASP A 27 -14.00 -15.46 6.50
N PHE A 28 -13.47 -14.25 6.68
CA PHE A 28 -12.12 -13.85 6.29
C PHE A 28 -11.41 -13.04 7.38
N ALA A 29 -10.07 -13.04 7.31
CA ALA A 29 -9.19 -12.10 7.97
C ALA A 29 -8.35 -11.37 6.92
N LEU A 30 -7.93 -10.14 7.21
CA LEU A 30 -7.13 -9.36 6.27
C LEU A 30 -5.64 -9.56 6.52
N GLU A 31 -4.93 -9.84 5.44
CA GLU A 31 -3.51 -9.54 5.33
C GLU A 31 -3.35 -8.15 4.69
N VAL A 32 -2.51 -7.30 5.28
CA VAL A 32 -2.36 -5.90 4.84
C VAL A 32 -0.93 -5.64 4.37
N ILE A 33 -0.81 -5.10 3.16
CA ILE A 33 0.45 -4.64 2.58
C ILE A 33 0.39 -3.12 2.47
N VAL A 34 1.37 -2.46 3.09
CA VAL A 34 1.42 -1.01 3.26
C VAL A 34 2.79 -0.49 2.79
N PRO A 35 3.00 -0.31 1.47
CA PRO A 35 4.27 0.15 0.93
C PRO A 35 4.44 1.65 1.16
N SER A 36 5.68 2.11 1.29
CA SER A 36 5.99 3.52 1.04
C SER A 36 5.92 3.80 -0.46
N LEU A 37 5.33 4.93 -0.85
CA LEU A 37 5.33 5.39 -2.25
C LEU A 37 6.77 5.66 -2.73
N PRO A 38 7.08 5.52 -4.04
CA PRO A 38 8.40 5.87 -4.57
C PRO A 38 8.77 7.31 -4.23
N GLY A 39 9.92 7.52 -3.58
CA GLY A 39 10.37 8.82 -3.08
C GLY A 39 9.80 9.23 -1.72
N TYR A 40 9.05 8.35 -1.04
CA TYR A 40 8.51 8.58 0.30
C TYR A 40 9.12 7.60 1.31
N GLY A 41 9.31 8.06 2.55
CA GLY A 41 9.75 7.25 3.67
C GLY A 41 11.04 6.48 3.36
N PHE A 42 10.92 5.16 3.26
CA PHE A 42 12.06 4.24 3.06
C PHE A 42 12.14 3.70 1.61
N SER A 43 11.38 4.24 0.67
CA SER A 43 11.41 3.84 -0.75
C SER A 43 12.15 4.85 -1.60
N ASP A 44 13.07 4.35 -2.43
CA ASP A 44 13.85 5.18 -3.34
C ASP A 44 12.98 6.02 -4.29
N GLY A 45 13.45 7.23 -4.58
CA GLY A 45 12.86 8.12 -5.57
C GLY A 45 13.29 7.80 -7.00
N ALA A 46 12.55 8.34 -7.97
CA ALA A 46 12.96 8.25 -9.36
C ALA A 46 14.24 9.07 -9.63
N VAL A 47 15.18 8.49 -10.37
CA VAL A 47 16.43 9.16 -10.79
C VAL A 47 16.28 10.02 -12.04
N ARG A 48 15.09 10.03 -12.65
CA ARG A 48 14.77 10.80 -13.86
C ARG A 48 13.33 11.33 -13.83
N PRO A 49 13.03 12.44 -14.53
CA PRO A 49 11.68 12.99 -14.61
C PRO A 49 10.67 12.00 -15.22
N GLY A 50 9.39 12.21 -14.89
CA GLY A 50 8.25 11.46 -15.47
C GLY A 50 7.55 10.49 -14.53
N MET A 51 8.03 10.32 -13.29
CA MET A 51 7.35 9.47 -12.30
C MET A 51 6.12 10.16 -11.71
N GLY A 52 4.98 10.01 -12.39
CA GLY A 52 3.65 10.41 -11.91
C GLY A 52 2.81 9.23 -11.38
N ALA A 53 1.62 9.52 -10.85
CA ALA A 53 0.71 8.53 -10.27
C ALA A 53 0.45 7.28 -11.15
N PRO A 54 0.25 7.38 -12.48
CA PRO A 54 0.09 6.20 -13.33
C PRO A 54 1.31 5.25 -13.31
N HIS A 55 2.52 5.81 -13.22
CA HIS A 55 3.76 5.03 -13.13
C HIS A 55 3.91 4.37 -11.76
N ILE A 56 3.55 5.09 -10.69
CA ILE A 56 3.51 4.54 -9.33
C ILE A 56 2.53 3.36 -9.28
N GLY A 57 1.36 3.46 -9.92
CA GLY A 57 0.40 2.36 -10.03
C GLY A 57 1.00 1.09 -10.66
N ILE A 58 1.85 1.24 -11.69
CA ILE A 58 2.58 0.10 -12.29
C ILE A 58 3.58 -0.50 -11.30
N VAL A 59 4.30 0.31 -10.54
CA VAL A 59 5.23 -0.16 -9.51
C VAL A 59 4.48 -0.94 -8.43
N MET A 60 3.35 -0.42 -7.93
CA MET A 60 2.52 -1.09 -6.94
C MET A 60 1.93 -2.41 -7.45
N ARG A 61 1.46 -2.45 -8.70
CA ARG A 61 1.00 -3.70 -9.34
C ARG A 61 2.13 -4.73 -9.43
N ASN A 62 3.34 -4.30 -9.82
CA ASN A 62 4.49 -5.19 -9.94
C ASN A 62 4.96 -5.70 -8.57
N LEU A 63 4.86 -4.89 -7.51
CA LEU A 63 5.09 -5.30 -6.13
C LEU A 63 4.13 -6.44 -5.74
N MET A 64 2.82 -6.26 -5.95
CA MET A 64 1.84 -7.30 -5.61
C MET A 64 2.06 -8.59 -6.41
N ASN A 65 2.41 -8.46 -7.70
CA ASN A 65 2.80 -9.61 -8.53
C ASN A 65 4.05 -10.32 -8.01
N ARG A 66 5.06 -9.58 -7.51
CA ARG A 66 6.28 -10.16 -6.93
C ARG A 66 6.00 -10.92 -5.63
N LEU A 67 5.06 -10.43 -4.83
CA LEU A 67 4.60 -11.10 -3.61
C LEU A 67 3.68 -12.31 -3.89
N GLY A 68 3.27 -12.52 -5.14
CA GLY A 68 2.48 -13.69 -5.56
C GLY A 68 0.96 -13.47 -5.58
N TYR A 69 0.46 -12.28 -5.24
CA TYR A 69 -0.98 -12.01 -5.25
C TYR A 69 -1.50 -11.71 -6.65
N LYS A 70 -2.42 -12.56 -7.15
CA LYS A 70 -3.10 -12.37 -8.46
C LYS A 70 -4.38 -11.53 -8.35
N ARG A 71 -5.00 -11.54 -7.17
CA ARG A 71 -6.21 -10.76 -6.85
C ARG A 71 -6.01 -10.19 -5.45
N TYR A 72 -6.36 -8.92 -5.28
CA TYR A 72 -6.23 -8.20 -4.02
C TYR A 72 -7.14 -6.97 -4.09
N TYR A 73 -7.48 -6.45 -2.91
CA TYR A 73 -8.20 -5.18 -2.80
C TYR A 73 -7.20 -4.02 -2.67
N ILE A 74 -7.64 -2.83 -3.08
CA ILE A 74 -6.88 -1.60 -2.92
C ILE A 74 -7.71 -0.66 -2.06
N GLN A 75 -7.05 -0.04 -1.10
CA GLN A 75 -7.57 1.10 -0.34
C GLN A 75 -6.48 2.17 -0.41
N GLY A 76 -6.88 3.41 -0.68
CA GLY A 76 -6.01 4.57 -0.74
C GLY A 76 -6.82 5.83 -0.52
N GLY A 77 -6.13 6.89 -0.14
CA GLY A 77 -6.66 8.24 -0.06
C GLY A 77 -5.57 9.24 -0.45
N ASP A 78 -5.98 10.41 -0.91
CA ASP A 78 -5.10 11.45 -1.46
C ASP A 78 -4.43 11.06 -2.80
N TRP A 79 -3.16 10.61 -2.83
CA TRP A 79 -2.40 10.27 -4.06
C TRP A 79 -2.78 8.96 -4.77
#